data_AF-A0A2I3GNJ6-F1
#
_entry.id   AF-A0A2I3GNJ6-F1
#
_cell.length_a   1.000
_cell.length_b   1.000
_cell.length_c   1.000
_cell.angle_alpha   90.00
_cell.angle_beta   90.00
_cell.angle_gamma   90.00
#
_symmetry.space_group_name_H-M   'P 1'
#
loop_
_entity.id
_entity.type
_entity.pdbx_description
1 polymer ?
#
loop_
_entity_poly.entity_id
_entity_poly.type
_entity_poly.pdbx_seq_one_letter_code
_entity_poly.pdbx_strand_id
1 'polypeptide(L)' 'TFSSSAMHWVRQASGKGLEWVGYIRSKANSYTTAYAASVQGRFTISRDDSKTTAYL' A
#
# COMPACT_ATOMS: atom_id res chain seq x y z
N THR A 1 -15.31 4.45 3.92
CA THR A 1 -14.82 5.53 3.03
C THR A 1 -13.35 5.30 2.74
N PHE A 2 -12.72 6.06 1.84
CA PHE A 2 -11.28 5.93 1.59
C PHE A 2 -10.47 6.05 2.88
N SER A 3 -10.71 7.09 3.69
CA SER A 3 -9.99 7.39 4.93
C SER A 3 -10.10 6.32 6.01
N SER A 4 -11.13 5.48 6.00
CA SER A 4 -11.33 4.40 6.97
C SER A 4 -10.74 3.06 6.54
N SER A 5 -10.39 2.90 5.27
CA SER A 5 -9.94 1.62 4.70
C SER A 5 -8.43 1.55 4.56
N ALA A 6 -7.84 0.35 4.69
CA ALA A 6 -6.46 0.11 4.30
C ALA A 6 -6.34 0.03 2.77
N MET A 7 -5.18 0.41 2.23
CA MET A 7 -4.88 0.28 0.81
C MET A 7 -3.74 -0.71 0.62
N HIS A 8 -3.92 -1.67 -0.30
CA HIS A 8 -2.96 -2.71 -0.60
C HIS A 8 -2.43 -2.53 -2.02
N TRP A 9 -1.13 -2.76 -2.19
CA TRP A 9 -0.49 -2.83 -3.49
C TRP A 9 -0.15 -4.27 -3.81
N VAL A 10 -0.47 -4.67 -5.04
CA VAL A 10 -0.08 -5.94 -5.64
C VAL A 10 0.55 -5.65 -6.99
N ARG A 11 1.48 -6.50 -7.42
CA ARG A 11 2.06 -6.45 -8.76
C ARG A 11 1.90 -7.81 -9.43
N GLN A 12 1.86 -7.81 -10.75
CA GLN A 12 1.79 -9.03 -11.53
C GLN A 12 2.75 -8.91 -12.70
N ALA A 13 3.75 -9.80 -12.76
CA ALA A 13 4.57 -9.94 -13.95
C ALA A 13 3.81 -10.78 -14.99
N SER A 14 4.10 -10.59 -16.28
CA SER A 14 3.49 -11.37 -17.35
C SER A 14 3.65 -12.88 -17.09
N GLY A 15 2.55 -13.62 -17.14
CA GLY A 15 2.51 -15.06 -16.88
C GLY A 15 2.68 -15.49 -15.43
N LYS A 16 2.75 -14.57 -14.45
CA LYS A 16 2.85 -14.88 -13.02
C LYS A 16 1.55 -14.58 -12.26
N GLY A 17 1.42 -15.16 -11.07
CA GLY A 17 0.37 -14.81 -10.12
C GLY A 17 0.56 -13.42 -9.50
N LEU A 18 -0.45 -12.96 -8.77
CA LEU A 18 -0.37 -11.71 -8.01
C LEU A 18 0.67 -11.85 -6.89
N GLU A 19 1.59 -10.88 -6.82
CA GLU A 19 2.55 -10.75 -5.73
C GLU A 19 2.15 -9.55 -4.86
N TRP A 20 2.01 -9.77 -3.56
CA TRP A 20 1.76 -8.69 -2.62
C TRP A 20 3.02 -7.83 -2.44
N VAL A 21 2.85 -6.50 -2.47
CA VAL A 21 3.94 -5.52 -2.38
C VAL A 21 3.95 -4.85 -1.01
N GLY A 22 2.80 -4.44 -0.51
CA GLY A 22 2.70 -3.68 0.73
C GLY A 22 1.29 -3.18 1.02
N TYR A 23 1.13 -2.52 2.17
CA TYR A 23 -0.08 -1.78 2.51
C TYR A 23 0.21 -0.50 3.27
N ILE A 24 -0.79 0.38 3.31
CA ILE A 24 -0.91 1.48 4.27
C ILE A 24 -2.27 1.43 4.96
N ARG A 25 -2.30 1.43 6.29
CA ARG A 25 -3.56 1.45 7.06
C ARG A 25 -4.20 2.83 7.06
N SER A 26 -5.43 2.89 7.53
CA SER A 26 -6.19 4.12 7.73
C SER A 26 -5.59 5.01 8.82
N LYS A 27 -6.07 6.26 8.90
CA LYS A 27 -5.70 7.23 9.95
C LYS A 27 -5.91 6.67 11.36
N ALA A 28 -6.98 5.92 11.58
CA ALA A 28 -7.30 5.29 12.87
C ALA A 28 -6.23 4.27 13.32
N ASN A 29 -5.41 3.77 12.39
CA ASN A 29 -4.31 2.87 12.64
C ASN A 29 -2.96 3.57 12.36
N SER A 30 -2.89 4.88 12.62
CA SER A 30 -1.67 5.70 12.54
C SER A 30 -0.92 5.60 11.22
N TYR A 31 -1.62 5.34 10.12
CA TYR A 31 -1.01 5.17 8.80
C TYR A 31 0.11 4.11 8.75
N THR A 32 0.06 3.08 9.61
CA THR A 32 1.10 2.05 9.65
C THR A 32 1.25 1.39 8.27
N THR A 33 2.51 1.24 7.84
CA THR A 33 2.86 0.59 6.59
C THR A 33 3.51 -0.78 6.85
N ALA A 34 3.32 -1.69 5.91
CA ALA A 34 4.08 -2.93 5.84
C ALA A 34 4.46 -3.19 4.38
N TYR A 35 5.59 -3.86 4.20
CA TYR A 35 6.19 -4.11 2.91
C TYR A 35 6.54 -5.60 2.80
N ALA A 36 6.44 -6.15 1.59
CA ALA A 36 7.04 -7.43 1.29
C ALA A 36 8.56 -7.32 1.44
N ALA A 37 9.21 -8.37 1.94
CA ALA A 37 10.66 -8.39 2.13
C ALA A 37 11.43 -8.07 0.84
N SER A 38 10.87 -8.44 -0.32
CA SER A 38 11.45 -8.15 -1.63
C SER A 38 11.53 -6.65 -1.94
N VAL A 39 10.72 -5.78 -1.35
CA VAL A 39 10.66 -4.34 -1.65
C VAL A 39 10.98 -3.44 -0.47
N GLN A 40 11.25 -4.03 0.70
CA GLN A 40 11.61 -3.29 1.90
C GLN A 40 12.86 -2.43 1.66
N GLY A 41 12.79 -1.15 2.02
CA GLY A 41 13.86 -0.18 1.80
C GLY A 41 13.95 0.37 0.36
N ARG A 42 13.08 -0.04 -0.56
CA ARG A 42 13.05 0.45 -1.96
C ARG A 42 11.79 1.22 -2.31
N PHE A 43 10.65 0.81 -1.78
CA PHE A 43 9.36 1.48 -2.01
C PHE A 43 8.90 2.22 -0.76
N THR A 44 8.11 3.29 -0.96
CA THR A 44 7.51 4.08 0.11
C THR A 44 6.04 4.30 -0.19
N ILE A 45 5.18 3.62 0.55
CA ILE A 45 3.72 3.79 0.41
C ILE A 45 3.29 5.02 1.21
N SER A 46 2.51 5.89 0.59
CA SER A 46 1.88 7.04 1.24
C SER A 46 0.44 7.26 0.76
N ARG A 47 -0.32 8.11 1.45
CA ARG A 47 -1.71 8.44 1.09
C ARG A 47 -2.09 9.86 1.48
N ASP A 48 -2.97 10.45 0.69
CA ASP A 48 -3.63 11.74 0.94
C ASP A 48 -5.15 11.52 1.00
N ASP A 49 -5.68 11.50 2.23
CA ASP A 49 -7.11 11.29 2.47
C ASP A 49 -7.98 12.46 1.99
N SER A 50 -7.43 13.69 1.92
CA SER A 50 -8.16 14.86 1.41
C SER A 50 -8.40 14.78 -0.09
N LYS A 51 -7.51 14.06 -0.80
CA LYS A 51 -7.60 13.81 -2.24
C LYS A 51 -8.07 12.40 -2.60
N THR A 52 -8.39 11.56 -1.60
CA THR A 52 -8.78 10.16 -1.84
C THR A 52 -7.74 9.40 -2.70
N THR A 53 -6.44 9.69 -2.49
CA THR A 53 -5.35 9.19 -3.35
C THR A 53 -4.28 8.46 -2.53
N ALA A 54 -3.72 7.38 -3.08
CA ALA A 54 -2.60 6.63 -2.51
C ALA A 54 -1.47 6.47 -3.52
N TYR A 55 -0.24 6.37 -3.03
CA TYR A 55 1.00 6.31 -3.82
C TYR A 55 1.85 5.10 -3.38
N LEU A 56 2.68 4.57 -4.29
CA LEU A 56 3.66 3.51 -4.08
C LEU A 56 5.04 3.95 -4.57
#